data_AF-A0A8S3Q008-F1
#
_entry.id   AF-A0A8S3Q008-F1
#
_cell.length_a   1.000
_cell.length_b   1.000
_cell.length_c   1.000
_cell.angle_alpha   90.00
_cell.angle_beta   90.00
_cell.angle_gamma   90.00
#
_symmetry.space_group_name_H-M   'P 1'
#
loop_
_entity.id
_entity.type
_entity.pdbx_description
1 polymer ?
#
loop_
_entity_poly.entity_id
_entity_poly.type
_entity_poly.pdbx_seq_one_letter_code
_entity_poly.pdbx_strand_id
1 'polypeptide(L)'
;MFHRSTADINKSHVLDEFQKLDSSQRVVFATIAFGMGIDIPDIERVIHWGGPRGLEQFSQESGRAGRDGRSAVSIIYFSGYDLAKGNCSEEVREFCKTEDCLRNTLCAYFQLDTSGYSVIKPDPPCTCCSNCKLKCVCGFCSESQFLGRELDNSSVLDEDFNTGIKRDLTLEQRRLLRENLLDYKECLIEEESELSCELEDFALDYIVKNAPYLLCEDDVISLGLVSPEFAADILTLIEEV
;
A
#
# COMPACT_ATOMS: atom_id res chain seq x y z
N MET A 1 -17.11 -6.50 10.46
CA MET A 1 -15.90 -5.91 11.05
C MET A 1 -15.54 -6.69 12.30
N PHE A 2 -14.26 -6.97 12.53
CA PHE A 2 -13.75 -7.81 13.61
C PHE A 2 -12.66 -7.07 14.39
N HIS A 3 -12.95 -6.64 15.61
CA HIS A 3 -12.01 -5.91 16.44
C HIS A 3 -12.19 -6.29 17.92
N ARG A 4 -11.28 -5.81 18.77
CA ARG A 4 -11.25 -6.15 20.20
C ARG A 4 -12.62 -5.97 20.89
N SER A 5 -13.28 -4.84 20.62
CA SER A 5 -14.57 -4.45 21.22
C SER A 5 -15.78 -5.06 20.53
N THR A 6 -15.62 -5.86 19.47
CA THR A 6 -16.72 -6.62 18.89
C THR A 6 -17.25 -7.61 19.94
N ALA A 7 -18.57 -7.66 20.14
CA ALA A 7 -19.19 -8.59 21.08
C ALA A 7 -18.82 -10.04 20.73
N ASP A 8 -18.60 -10.90 21.71
CA ASP A 8 -18.09 -12.26 21.47
C ASP A 8 -19.04 -13.13 20.65
N ILE A 9 -20.35 -12.89 20.77
CA ILE A 9 -21.36 -13.52 19.90
C ILE A 9 -21.17 -13.14 18.43
N ASN A 10 -20.85 -11.88 18.15
CA ASN A 10 -20.59 -11.39 16.80
C ASN A 10 -19.23 -11.88 16.28
N LYS A 11 -18.21 -11.95 17.16
CA LYS A 11 -16.91 -12.55 16.79
C LYS A 11 -17.09 -14.00 16.36
N SER A 12 -17.84 -14.78 17.14
CA SER A 12 -18.12 -16.19 16.84
C SER A 12 -18.87 -16.33 15.52
N HIS A 13 -19.94 -15.56 15.32
CA HIS A 13 -20.70 -15.57 14.07
C HIS A 13 -19.84 -15.20 12.85
N VAL A 14 -19.02 -14.14 12.96
CA VAL A 14 -18.12 -13.73 11.86
C VAL A 14 -17.14 -14.85 11.51
N LEU A 15 -16.56 -15.53 12.50
CA LEU A 15 -15.62 -16.62 12.27
C LEU A 15 -16.30 -17.86 11.70
N ASP A 16 -17.47 -18.23 12.20
CA ASP A 16 -18.22 -19.39 11.74
C ASP A 16 -18.66 -19.20 10.28
N GLU A 17 -19.12 -18.00 9.91
CA GLU A 17 -19.48 -17.68 8.53
C GLU A 17 -18.25 -17.64 7.61
N PHE A 18 -17.16 -17.02 8.05
CA PHE A 18 -15.97 -16.86 7.21
C PHE A 18 -15.29 -18.19 6.85
N GLN A 19 -15.42 -19.21 7.71
CA GLN A 19 -14.88 -20.56 7.48
C GLN A 19 -15.72 -21.41 6.51
N LYS A 20 -16.97 -21.04 6.25
CA LYS A 20 -17.87 -21.81 5.38
C LYS A 20 -17.58 -21.51 3.91
N LEU A 21 -17.34 -22.55 3.13
CA LEU A 21 -17.06 -22.43 1.70
C LEU A 21 -18.22 -21.79 0.91
N ASP A 22 -19.46 -22.02 1.34
CA ASP A 22 -20.70 -21.53 0.72
C ASP A 22 -21.23 -20.22 1.35
N SER A 23 -20.51 -19.64 2.32
CA SER A 23 -20.93 -18.35 2.90
C SER A 23 -20.75 -17.20 1.91
N SER A 24 -21.69 -16.26 1.97
CA SER A 24 -21.58 -14.97 1.29
C SER A 24 -20.56 -14.04 1.95
N GLN A 25 -20.12 -14.34 3.18
CA GLN A 25 -19.11 -13.55 3.89
C GLN A 25 -17.70 -13.95 3.43
N ARG A 26 -17.22 -13.34 2.34
CA ARG A 26 -15.91 -13.64 1.74
C ARG A 26 -14.77 -12.73 2.21
N VAL A 27 -15.08 -11.64 2.91
CA VAL A 27 -14.11 -10.62 3.36
C VAL A 27 -14.39 -10.24 4.80
N VAL A 28 -13.32 -10.10 5.60
CA VAL A 28 -13.40 -9.63 6.98
C VAL A 28 -12.43 -8.49 7.20
N PHE A 29 -12.97 -7.33 7.59
CA PHE A 29 -12.16 -6.19 8.05
C PHE A 29 -11.77 -6.40 9.50
N ALA A 30 -10.47 -6.42 9.81
CA ALA A 30 -9.96 -6.64 11.15
C ALA A 30 -8.86 -5.64 11.55
N THR A 31 -8.83 -5.23 12.83
CA THR A 31 -7.81 -4.28 13.36
C THR A 31 -6.56 -4.97 13.89
N ILE A 32 -6.64 -6.27 14.15
CA ILE A 32 -5.55 -7.18 14.48
C ILE A 32 -5.83 -8.49 13.77
N ALA A 33 -4.79 -9.25 13.45
CA ALA A 33 -4.95 -10.66 13.13
C ALA A 33 -5.90 -11.33 14.13
N PHE A 34 -6.79 -12.20 13.63
CA PHE A 34 -7.58 -13.11 14.46
C PHE A 34 -6.67 -13.70 15.57
N GLY A 35 -7.04 -13.63 16.84
CA GLY A 35 -6.12 -13.95 17.94
C GLY A 35 -5.39 -15.31 17.84
N MET A 36 -4.44 -15.56 18.75
CA MET A 36 -3.78 -16.87 18.87
C MET A 36 -4.85 -17.96 19.07
N GLY A 37 -5.10 -18.80 18.06
CA GLY A 37 -6.05 -19.92 18.13
C GLY A 37 -7.03 -20.06 16.96
N ILE A 38 -7.13 -19.06 16.09
CA ILE A 38 -7.97 -19.15 14.88
C ILE A 38 -7.10 -19.59 13.70
N ASP A 39 -7.40 -20.78 13.17
CA ASP A 39 -6.70 -21.41 12.06
C ASP A 39 -7.67 -21.66 10.90
N ILE A 40 -7.68 -20.72 9.96
CA ILE A 40 -8.48 -20.80 8.73
C ILE A 40 -7.48 -21.04 7.59
N PRO A 41 -7.37 -22.28 7.09
CA PRO A 41 -6.20 -22.67 6.30
C PRO A 41 -6.19 -22.09 4.88
N ASP A 42 -7.36 -21.75 4.35
CA ASP A 42 -7.60 -21.38 2.95
C ASP A 42 -7.76 -19.87 2.71
N ILE A 43 -7.17 -19.03 3.58
CA ILE A 43 -7.12 -17.58 3.35
C ILE A 43 -6.25 -17.29 2.13
N GLU A 44 -6.85 -16.82 1.05
CA GLU A 44 -6.16 -16.50 -0.21
C GLU A 44 -5.40 -15.17 -0.15
N ARG A 45 -5.91 -14.19 0.61
CA ARG A 45 -5.35 -12.83 0.67
C ARG A 45 -5.39 -12.26 2.08
N VAL A 46 -4.30 -11.62 2.45
CA VAL A 46 -4.20 -10.71 3.60
C VAL A 46 -3.84 -9.33 3.06
N ILE A 47 -4.60 -8.32 3.44
CA ILE A 47 -4.41 -6.94 2.97
C ILE A 47 -4.25 -6.05 4.20
N HIS A 48 -3.10 -5.39 4.28
CA HIS A 48 -2.82 -4.31 5.21
C HIS A 48 -3.18 -2.99 4.55
N TRP A 49 -4.03 -2.20 5.22
CA TRP A 49 -4.40 -0.86 4.79
C TRP A 49 -3.68 0.16 5.68
N GLY A 50 -2.61 0.75 5.15
CA GLY A 50 -1.60 1.49 5.88
C GLY A 50 -0.40 0.62 6.28
N GLY A 51 0.68 1.27 6.71
CA GLY A 51 1.88 0.60 7.22
C GLY A 51 1.58 -0.21 8.49
N PRO A 52 1.93 -1.51 8.57
CA PRO A 52 1.81 -2.30 9.80
C PRO A 52 2.67 -1.71 10.92
N ARG A 53 2.36 -1.98 12.18
CA ARG A 53 3.10 -1.36 13.30
C ARG A 53 4.57 -1.80 13.37
N GLY A 54 4.87 -3.00 12.89
CA GLY A 54 6.22 -3.57 12.87
C GLY A 54 6.28 -4.79 11.97
N LEU A 55 7.49 -5.17 11.55
CA LEU A 55 7.70 -6.32 10.65
C LEU A 55 7.36 -7.67 11.31
N GLU A 56 7.52 -7.80 12.63
CA GLU A 56 7.07 -8.99 13.36
C GLU A 56 5.56 -9.18 13.26
N GLN A 57 4.80 -8.12 13.57
CA GLN A 57 3.34 -8.12 13.48
C GLN A 57 2.88 -8.38 12.04
N PHE A 58 3.49 -7.69 11.07
CA PHE A 58 3.23 -7.92 9.65
C PHE A 58 3.44 -9.37 9.24
N SER A 59 4.56 -9.98 9.65
CA SER A 59 4.88 -11.37 9.33
C SER A 59 3.87 -12.34 9.94
N GLN A 60 3.46 -12.11 11.20
CA GLN A 60 2.46 -12.95 11.86
C GLN A 60 1.08 -12.83 11.19
N GLU A 61 0.68 -11.62 10.80
CA GLU A 61 -0.60 -11.34 10.13
C GLU A 61 -0.62 -11.90 8.72
N SER A 62 0.41 -11.63 7.93
CA SER A 62 0.59 -12.13 6.57
C SER A 62 0.67 -13.66 6.52
N GLY A 63 1.33 -14.27 7.51
CA GLY A 63 1.49 -15.73 7.63
C GLY A 63 0.20 -16.50 7.89
N ARG A 64 -0.95 -15.83 7.98
CA ARG A 64 -2.27 -16.49 8.01
C ARG A 64 -2.76 -16.93 6.64
N ALA A 65 -2.25 -16.31 5.58
CA ALA A 65 -2.61 -16.67 4.22
C ALA A 65 -1.96 -18.00 3.80
N GLY A 66 -2.67 -18.82 3.04
CA GLY A 66 -2.11 -20.00 2.36
C GLY A 66 -1.57 -21.10 3.28
N ARG A 67 -2.15 -21.29 4.48
CA ARG A 67 -1.76 -22.36 5.42
C ARG A 67 -2.14 -23.76 4.92
N ASP A 68 -3.03 -23.86 3.93
CA ASP A 68 -3.33 -25.06 3.15
C ASP A 68 -2.27 -25.41 2.09
N GLY A 69 -1.22 -24.58 1.95
CA GLY A 69 -0.15 -24.76 0.98
C GLY A 69 -0.47 -24.29 -0.43
N ARG A 70 -1.67 -23.73 -0.68
CA ARG A 70 -1.98 -23.07 -1.95
C ARG A 70 -1.32 -21.69 -2.01
N SER A 71 -1.16 -21.17 -3.22
CA SER A 71 -0.63 -19.82 -3.42
C SER A 71 -1.56 -18.80 -2.77
N ALA A 72 -0.98 -17.90 -1.98
CA ALA A 72 -1.68 -16.81 -1.32
C ALA A 72 -0.88 -15.51 -1.44
N VAL A 73 -1.57 -14.39 -1.24
CA VAL A 73 -1.02 -13.03 -1.43
C VAL A 73 -1.08 -12.27 -0.12
N SER A 74 0.01 -11.60 0.23
CA SER A 74 0.01 -10.55 1.24
C SER A 74 0.31 -9.21 0.56
N ILE A 75 -0.52 -8.21 0.83
CA ILE A 75 -0.46 -6.87 0.22
C ILE A 75 -0.41 -5.84 1.33
N ILE A 76 0.51 -4.88 1.22
CA ILE A 76 0.47 -3.64 2.00
C ILE A 76 0.10 -2.52 1.04
N TYR A 77 -1.05 -1.91 1.25
CA TYR A 77 -1.36 -0.61 0.68
C TYR A 77 -0.87 0.45 1.64
N PHE A 78 -0.05 1.37 1.17
CA PHE A 78 0.43 2.48 1.96
C PHE A 78 0.56 3.70 1.08
N SER A 79 0.51 4.84 1.74
CA SER A 79 0.77 6.15 1.17
C SER A 79 1.93 6.83 1.90
N GLY A 80 2.45 7.93 1.36
CA GLY A 80 3.52 8.70 2.02
C GLY A 80 3.10 9.13 3.43
N TYR A 81 1.86 9.61 3.53
CA TYR A 81 1.19 9.96 4.79
C TYR A 81 1.13 8.80 5.79
N ASP A 82 0.72 7.60 5.34
CA ASP A 82 0.61 6.43 6.22
C ASP A 82 1.96 6.02 6.81
N LEU A 83 3.04 6.20 6.05
CA LEU A 83 4.39 5.90 6.55
C LEU A 83 4.91 7.01 7.46
N ALA A 84 4.67 8.28 7.15
CA ALA A 84 5.11 9.41 7.95
C ALA A 84 4.39 9.48 9.31
N LYS A 85 3.06 9.58 9.30
CA LYS A 85 2.23 9.73 10.51
C LYS A 85 1.73 8.42 11.11
N GLY A 86 1.80 7.32 10.37
CA GLY A 86 1.35 6.04 10.89
C GLY A 86 2.18 5.61 12.09
N ASN A 87 1.55 4.86 13.00
CA ASN A 87 2.20 4.19 14.11
C ASN A 87 3.00 2.95 13.63
N CYS A 88 3.80 3.11 12.58
CA CYS A 88 4.65 2.08 11.98
C CYS A 88 6.12 2.28 12.38
N SER A 89 6.83 1.18 12.55
CA SER A 89 8.25 1.21 12.91
C SER A 89 9.11 1.65 11.71
N GLU A 90 10.33 2.12 12.00
CA GLU A 90 11.28 2.53 10.96
C GLU A 90 11.58 1.40 9.97
N GLU A 91 11.69 0.17 10.45
CA GLU A 91 11.94 -1.00 9.61
C GLU A 91 10.78 -1.29 8.65
N VAL A 92 9.54 -0.96 9.03
CA VAL A 92 8.39 -1.06 8.12
C VAL A 92 8.50 0.00 7.01
N ARG A 93 8.90 1.22 7.36
CA ARG A 93 9.08 2.30 6.37
C ARG A 93 10.15 1.92 5.34
N GLU A 94 11.29 1.42 5.81
CA GLU A 94 12.36 0.94 4.94
C GLU A 94 11.90 -0.25 4.09
N PHE A 95 11.18 -1.20 4.69
CA PHE A 95 10.64 -2.36 4.00
C PHE A 95 9.65 -1.99 2.88
N CYS A 96 8.80 -0.98 3.11
CA CYS A 96 7.85 -0.49 2.11
C CYS A 96 8.54 0.25 0.95
N LYS A 97 9.70 0.89 1.21
CA LYS A 97 10.45 1.67 0.22
C LYS A 97 11.54 0.90 -0.52
N THR A 98 11.88 -0.31 -0.08
CA THR A 98 12.96 -1.09 -0.69
C THR A 98 12.65 -1.53 -2.12
N GLU A 99 13.67 -1.53 -2.97
CA GLU A 99 13.63 -2.12 -4.32
C GLU A 99 14.20 -3.55 -4.36
N ASP A 100 14.68 -4.04 -3.22
CA ASP A 100 15.21 -5.38 -3.07
C ASP A 100 14.09 -6.42 -2.99
N CYS A 101 14.46 -7.69 -3.00
CA CYS A 101 13.50 -8.77 -2.82
C CYS A 101 12.85 -8.68 -1.43
N LEU A 102 11.54 -8.40 -1.37
CA LEU A 102 10.78 -8.30 -0.11
C LEU A 102 10.95 -9.52 0.80
N ARG A 103 11.04 -10.74 0.24
CA ARG A 103 11.26 -11.95 1.06
C ARG A 103 12.66 -11.97 1.67
N ASN A 104 13.69 -11.56 0.93
CA ASN A 104 15.05 -11.46 1.47
C ASN A 104 15.12 -10.38 2.55
N THR A 105 14.53 -9.21 2.30
CA THR A 105 14.47 -8.13 3.29
C THR A 105 13.80 -8.59 4.57
N LEU A 106 12.66 -9.29 4.48
CA LEU A 106 11.97 -9.84 5.64
C LEU A 106 12.80 -10.94 6.34
N CYS A 107 13.44 -11.85 5.59
CA CYS A 107 14.29 -12.88 6.17
C CYS A 107 15.51 -12.28 6.89
N ALA A 108 16.12 -11.25 6.31
CA ALA A 108 17.26 -10.54 6.89
C ALA A 108 16.87 -9.88 8.22
N TYR A 109 15.69 -9.26 8.30
CA TYR A 109 15.15 -8.71 9.55
C TYR A 109 15.10 -9.76 10.68
N PHE A 110 14.67 -10.98 10.36
CA PHE A 110 14.62 -12.10 11.32
C PHE A 110 15.94 -12.87 11.46
N GLN A 111 17.04 -12.38 10.86
CA GLN A 111 18.35 -13.04 10.88
C GLN A 111 18.29 -14.50 10.39
N LEU A 112 17.40 -14.77 9.43
CA LEU A 112 17.26 -16.10 8.84
C LEU A 112 18.33 -16.30 7.76
N ASP A 113 18.97 -17.46 7.81
CA ASP A 113 19.93 -17.87 6.78
C ASP A 113 19.20 -18.17 5.46
N THR A 114 19.43 -17.32 4.46
CA THR A 114 18.88 -17.45 3.11
C THR A 114 19.87 -18.09 2.12
N SER A 115 21.06 -18.49 2.54
CA SER A 115 22.12 -19.02 1.66
C SER A 115 21.72 -20.29 0.91
N GLY A 116 20.75 -21.06 1.42
CA GLY A 116 20.15 -22.22 0.76
C GLY A 116 18.78 -21.96 0.11
N TYR A 117 18.23 -20.75 0.23
CA TYR A 117 16.89 -20.41 -0.23
C TYR A 117 16.95 -19.47 -1.44
N SER A 118 16.88 -20.05 -2.64
CA SER A 118 16.75 -19.25 -3.86
C SER A 118 15.32 -18.71 -3.97
N VAL A 119 15.13 -17.44 -3.58
CA VAL A 119 13.81 -16.77 -3.65
C VAL A 119 13.29 -16.67 -5.08
N ILE A 120 14.21 -16.59 -6.04
CA ILE A 120 13.89 -16.65 -7.46
C ILE A 120 13.92 -18.12 -7.84
N LYS A 121 12.75 -18.76 -7.87
CA LYS A 121 12.61 -20.05 -8.56
C LYS A 121 12.52 -19.76 -10.06
N PRO A 122 13.47 -20.25 -10.88
CA PRO A 122 13.42 -20.10 -12.34
C PRO A 122 12.29 -20.94 -12.95
N ASP A 123 11.74 -21.91 -12.21
CA ASP A 123 10.73 -22.85 -12.69
C ASP A 123 9.29 -22.42 -12.31
N PRO A 124 8.37 -22.33 -13.28
CA PRO A 124 6.96 -22.04 -13.06
C PRO A 124 6.24 -23.11 -12.22
N PRO A 125 5.19 -22.73 -11.46
CA PRO A 125 4.70 -21.37 -11.25
C PRO A 125 5.58 -20.57 -10.26
N CYS A 126 5.99 -19.37 -10.67
CA CYS A 126 6.74 -18.45 -9.81
C CYS A 126 5.85 -17.93 -8.65
N THR A 127 6.46 -17.71 -7.48
CA THR A 127 5.83 -17.06 -6.32
C THR A 127 6.58 -15.78 -5.92
N CYS A 128 6.97 -15.00 -6.93
CA CYS A 128 7.77 -13.78 -6.77
C CYS A 128 7.03 -12.74 -5.90
N CYS A 129 7.79 -11.93 -5.16
CA CYS A 129 7.25 -10.67 -4.63
C CYS A 129 7.12 -9.63 -5.75
N SER A 130 6.49 -8.48 -5.47
CA SER A 130 6.33 -7.36 -6.40
C SER A 130 7.66 -6.94 -7.04
N ASN A 131 8.70 -6.72 -6.23
CA ASN A 131 10.01 -6.27 -6.73
C ASN A 131 10.72 -7.31 -7.59
N CYS A 132 10.69 -8.59 -7.20
CA CYS A 132 11.26 -9.67 -8.02
C CYS A 132 10.49 -9.88 -9.32
N LYS A 133 9.18 -9.65 -9.32
CA LYS A 133 8.34 -9.78 -10.52
C LYS A 133 8.77 -8.80 -11.61
N LEU A 134 9.17 -7.57 -11.27
CA LEU A 134 9.69 -6.59 -12.22
C LEU A 134 10.95 -7.07 -12.96
N LYS A 135 11.72 -7.96 -12.34
CA LYS A 135 12.97 -8.53 -12.86
C LYS A 135 12.78 -9.96 -13.39
N CYS A 136 11.56 -10.50 -13.38
CA CYS A 136 11.28 -11.89 -13.68
C CYS A 136 11.09 -12.13 -15.19
N VAL A 137 11.65 -13.23 -15.69
CA VAL A 137 11.59 -13.62 -17.12
C VAL A 137 10.84 -14.93 -17.37
N CYS A 138 10.13 -15.47 -16.37
CA CYS A 138 9.53 -16.81 -16.50
C CYS A 138 8.31 -16.87 -17.44
N GLY A 139 7.67 -15.75 -17.77
CA GLY A 139 6.48 -15.71 -18.64
C GLY A 139 5.17 -16.22 -18.01
N PHE A 140 5.20 -16.72 -16.76
CA PHE A 140 4.03 -17.27 -16.04
C PHE A 140 3.63 -16.46 -14.79
N CYS A 141 4.35 -15.39 -14.43
CA CYS A 141 3.94 -14.51 -13.34
C CYS A 141 2.79 -13.60 -13.79
N SER A 142 1.58 -14.14 -13.90
CA SER A 142 0.41 -13.37 -14.33
C SER A 142 0.11 -12.21 -13.36
N GLU A 143 -0.43 -11.09 -13.87
CA GLU A 143 -1.05 -10.03 -13.05
C GLU A 143 -2.18 -10.56 -12.17
N SER A 144 -2.84 -11.63 -12.63
CA SER A 144 -3.92 -12.32 -11.92
C SER A 144 -3.50 -12.96 -10.59
N GLN A 145 -2.20 -13.10 -10.30
CA GLN A 145 -1.76 -13.53 -8.96
C GLN A 145 -2.03 -12.47 -7.89
N PHE A 146 -2.04 -11.17 -8.21
CA PHE A 146 -2.30 -10.11 -7.22
C PHE A 146 -3.79 -9.74 -7.13
N LEU A 147 -4.53 -9.91 -8.23
CA LEU A 147 -5.94 -9.52 -8.32
C LEU A 147 -6.93 -10.69 -8.21
N GLY A 148 -6.45 -11.94 -8.25
CA GLY A 148 -7.17 -13.21 -8.15
C GLY A 148 -8.49 -13.30 -8.93
N ARG A 149 -8.50 -14.21 -9.90
CA ARG A 149 -9.42 -14.26 -11.05
C ARG A 149 -9.33 -13.00 -11.91
N GLU A 150 -9.34 -13.20 -13.23
CA GLU A 150 -9.78 -12.15 -14.13
C GLU A 150 -11.14 -11.69 -13.59
N LEU A 151 -11.18 -10.51 -12.97
CA LEU A 151 -12.43 -9.79 -12.88
C LEU A 151 -12.84 -9.64 -14.33
N ASP A 152 -13.95 -10.27 -14.73
CA ASP A 152 -14.54 -10.04 -16.03
C ASP A 152 -14.56 -8.52 -16.21
N ASN A 153 -13.75 -8.02 -17.14
CA ASN A 153 -13.51 -6.59 -17.38
C ASN A 153 -14.77 -5.87 -17.90
N SER A 154 -15.94 -6.47 -17.74
CA SER A 154 -17.23 -5.83 -17.90
C SER A 154 -17.82 -5.57 -16.51
N SER A 155 -17.64 -4.35 -16.01
CA SER A 155 -18.69 -3.56 -15.31
C SER A 155 -18.35 -2.88 -13.99
N VAL A 156 -17.08 -2.72 -13.55
CA VAL A 156 -16.79 -1.84 -12.40
C VAL A 156 -15.38 -1.24 -12.49
N LEU A 157 -15.12 -0.41 -13.50
CA LEU A 157 -14.21 0.72 -13.30
C LEU A 157 -15.13 1.91 -13.14
N ASP A 158 -15.28 2.35 -11.90
CA ASP A 158 -16.03 3.55 -11.55
C ASP A 158 -15.53 4.71 -12.42
N GLU A 159 -16.40 5.17 -13.33
CA GLU A 159 -16.19 6.30 -14.24
C GLU A 159 -16.24 7.66 -13.50
N ASP A 160 -16.02 7.71 -12.18
CA ASP A 160 -16.33 8.87 -11.34
C ASP A 160 -15.09 9.56 -10.74
N PHE A 161 -13.97 9.61 -11.46
CA PHE A 161 -12.86 10.56 -11.19
C PHE A 161 -12.41 11.27 -12.48
N ASN A 162 -13.35 11.92 -13.17
CA ASN A 162 -12.98 12.91 -14.18
C ASN A 162 -14.17 13.84 -14.45
N THR A 163 -14.34 14.88 -13.61
CA THR A 163 -14.91 16.11 -14.15
C THR A 163 -13.92 16.56 -15.21
N GLY A 164 -14.29 16.58 -16.50
CA GLY A 164 -13.38 16.83 -17.63
C GLY A 164 -12.73 18.23 -17.68
N ILE A 165 -12.63 18.91 -16.53
CA ILE A 165 -11.98 20.18 -16.30
C ILE A 165 -10.55 19.89 -15.87
N LYS A 166 -9.59 20.42 -16.62
CA LYS A 166 -8.16 20.41 -16.24
C LYS A 166 -7.57 21.78 -16.48
N ARG A 167 -6.64 22.21 -15.62
CA ARG A 167 -5.78 23.36 -15.91
C ARG A 167 -4.81 22.99 -17.03
N ASP A 168 -4.50 23.95 -17.90
CA ASP A 168 -3.40 23.78 -18.86
C ASP A 168 -2.13 24.32 -18.21
N LEU A 169 -1.11 23.48 -18.10
CA LEU A 169 0.17 23.81 -17.47
C LEU A 169 1.29 23.53 -18.46
N THR A 170 1.97 24.60 -18.87
CA THR A 170 3.15 24.52 -19.73
C THR A 170 4.31 23.80 -19.03
N LEU A 171 5.32 23.38 -19.81
CA LEU A 171 6.52 22.77 -19.25
C LEU A 171 7.26 23.70 -18.28
N GLU A 172 7.30 25.00 -18.58
CA GLU A 172 7.93 26.00 -17.68
C GLU A 172 7.14 26.17 -16.39
N GLN A 173 5.80 26.19 -16.43
CA GLN A 173 4.97 26.26 -15.22
C GLN A 173 5.12 25.00 -14.36
N ARG A 174 5.22 23.82 -14.96
CA ARG A 174 5.51 22.58 -14.22
C ARG A 174 6.89 22.60 -13.58
N ARG A 175 7.89 23.18 -14.26
CA ARG A 175 9.25 23.36 -13.73
C ARG A 175 9.23 24.31 -12.53
N LEU A 176 8.56 25.45 -12.68
CA LEU A 176 8.40 26.44 -11.62
C LEU A 176 7.63 25.90 -10.42
N LEU A 177 6.55 25.14 -10.65
CA LEU A 177 5.80 24.47 -9.59
C LEU A 177 6.69 23.53 -8.79
N ARG A 178 7.55 22.77 -9.50
CA ARG A 178 8.49 21.87 -8.85
C ARG A 178 9.51 22.63 -7.99
N GLU A 179 10.02 23.76 -8.47
CA GLU A 179 10.93 24.63 -7.72
C GLU A 179 10.22 25.17 -6.46
N ASN A 180 9.01 25.72 -6.61
CA ASN A 180 8.23 26.24 -5.48
C ASN A 180 7.93 25.16 -4.42
N LEU A 181 7.63 23.92 -4.84
CA LEU A 181 7.40 22.81 -3.92
C LEU A 181 8.68 22.36 -3.20
N LEU A 182 9.85 22.47 -3.84
CA LEU A 182 11.13 22.24 -3.19
C LEU A 182 11.44 23.32 -2.16
N ASP A 183 11.24 24.59 -2.52
CA ASP A 183 11.45 25.72 -1.60
C ASP A 183 10.51 25.59 -0.38
N TYR A 184 9.25 25.22 -0.60
CA TYR A 184 8.28 24.94 0.46
C TYR A 184 8.75 23.80 1.38
N LYS A 185 9.27 22.71 0.81
CA LYS A 185 9.87 21.62 1.58
C LYS A 185 11.08 22.09 2.40
N GLU A 186 11.96 22.90 1.83
CA GLU A 186 13.12 23.45 2.56
C GLU A 186 12.69 24.31 3.75
N CYS A 187 11.68 25.18 3.57
CA CYS A 187 11.08 25.94 4.68
C CYS A 187 10.56 25.03 5.80
N LEU A 188 9.86 23.95 5.47
CA LEU A 188 9.37 22.99 6.47
C LEU A 188 10.51 22.30 7.24
N ILE A 189 11.63 22.03 6.58
CA ILE A 189 12.83 21.48 7.23
C ILE A 189 13.44 22.49 8.19
N GLU A 190 13.55 23.76 7.79
CA GLU A 190 14.06 24.84 8.65
C GLU A 190 13.20 25.08 9.89
N GLU A 191 11.89 24.88 9.78
CA GLU A 191 10.93 24.96 10.89
C GLU A 191 10.91 23.71 11.79
N GLU A 192 11.81 22.75 11.56
CA GLU A 192 11.85 21.43 12.23
C GLU A 192 10.49 20.70 12.18
N SER A 193 9.74 20.91 11.09
CA SER A 193 8.45 20.25 10.89
C SER A 193 8.66 18.76 10.63
N GLU A 194 8.09 17.91 11.49
CA GLU A 194 8.08 16.45 11.33
C GLU A 194 7.45 16.00 10.00
N LEU A 195 6.68 16.89 9.38
CA LEU A 195 5.92 16.68 8.16
C LEU A 195 6.70 16.91 6.87
N SER A 196 7.91 17.48 6.97
CA SER A 196 8.81 17.68 5.82
C SER A 196 9.13 16.38 5.07
N CYS A 197 9.06 15.24 5.77
CA CYS A 197 9.25 13.91 5.19
C CYS A 197 8.13 13.44 4.25
N GLU A 198 6.97 14.13 4.21
CA GLU A 198 5.87 13.79 3.31
C GLU A 198 6.11 14.28 1.87
N LEU A 199 6.97 15.30 1.71
CA LEU A 199 7.35 15.89 0.42
C LEU A 199 8.66 15.30 -0.12
N GLU A 200 8.75 13.97 -0.19
CA GLU A 200 9.87 13.30 -0.89
C GLU A 200 9.86 13.61 -2.39
N ASP A 201 11.01 13.47 -3.07
CA ASP A 201 11.13 13.84 -4.50
C ASP A 201 10.07 13.15 -5.37
N PHE A 202 9.72 11.90 -5.05
CA PHE A 202 8.64 11.18 -5.71
C PHE A 202 7.28 11.85 -5.52
N ALA A 203 6.96 12.31 -4.31
CA ALA A 203 5.70 13.00 -4.04
C ALA A 203 5.65 14.33 -4.80
N LEU A 204 6.76 15.08 -4.84
CA LEU A 204 6.87 16.32 -5.61
C LEU A 204 6.64 16.08 -7.10
N ASP A 205 7.33 15.11 -7.69
CA ASP A 205 7.19 14.76 -9.11
C ASP A 205 5.76 14.31 -9.45
N TYR A 206 5.12 13.56 -8.55
CA TYR A 206 3.77 13.09 -8.72
C TYR A 206 2.73 14.22 -8.62
N ILE A 207 2.90 15.16 -7.69
CA ILE A 207 2.07 16.37 -7.60
C ILE A 207 2.21 17.19 -8.89
N VAL A 208 3.43 17.47 -9.35
CA VAL A 208 3.68 18.24 -10.59
C VAL A 208 3.08 17.55 -11.82
N LYS A 209 3.16 16.22 -11.89
CA LYS A 209 2.58 15.43 -12.98
C LYS A 209 1.05 15.61 -13.04
N ASN A 210 0.40 15.55 -11.87
CA ASN A 210 -1.07 15.55 -11.73
C ASN A 210 -1.68 16.94 -11.48
N ALA A 211 -0.87 17.98 -11.28
CA ALA A 211 -1.29 19.37 -11.05
C ALA A 211 -2.41 19.88 -11.98
N PRO A 212 -2.47 19.50 -13.28
CA PRO A 212 -3.62 19.86 -14.13
C PRO A 212 -4.99 19.46 -13.59
N TYR A 213 -5.05 18.42 -12.76
CA TYR A 213 -6.27 17.80 -12.25
C TYR A 213 -6.56 18.15 -10.78
N LEU A 214 -5.68 18.89 -10.11
CA LEU A 214 -5.79 19.18 -8.68
C LEU A 214 -6.50 20.51 -8.46
N LEU A 215 -7.83 20.54 -8.62
CA LEU A 215 -8.63 21.76 -8.67
C LEU A 215 -9.11 22.23 -7.29
N CYS A 216 -9.17 21.35 -6.30
CA CYS A 216 -9.50 21.66 -4.92
C CYS A 216 -8.62 20.88 -3.92
N GLU A 217 -8.74 21.22 -2.63
CA GLU A 217 -8.00 20.53 -1.56
C GLU A 217 -8.31 19.03 -1.52
N ASP A 218 -9.57 18.64 -1.76
CA ASP A 218 -9.98 17.23 -1.81
C ASP A 218 -9.23 16.46 -2.91
N ASP A 219 -8.96 17.08 -4.06
CA ASP A 219 -8.19 16.45 -5.13
C ASP A 219 -6.73 16.19 -4.68
N VAL A 220 -6.12 17.13 -3.97
CA VAL A 220 -4.76 16.98 -3.42
C VAL A 220 -4.73 15.88 -2.35
N ILE A 221 -5.71 15.87 -1.44
CA ILE A 221 -5.86 14.85 -0.40
C ILE A 221 -6.05 13.47 -1.03
N SER A 222 -6.83 13.38 -2.12
CA SER A 222 -7.11 12.11 -2.81
C SER A 222 -5.86 11.45 -3.41
N LEU A 223 -4.77 12.20 -3.61
CA LEU A 223 -3.48 11.61 -4.01
C LEU A 223 -2.89 10.69 -2.94
N GLY A 224 -3.28 10.89 -1.67
CA GLY A 224 -2.74 10.17 -0.51
C GLY A 224 -1.28 10.47 -0.21
N LEU A 225 -0.61 11.32 -0.98
CA LEU A 225 0.83 11.54 -0.83
C LEU A 225 1.20 12.38 0.38
N VAL A 226 0.30 13.28 0.79
CA VAL A 226 0.54 14.33 1.77
C VAL A 226 -0.62 14.43 2.75
N SER A 227 -0.34 14.94 3.95
CA SER A 227 -1.32 15.26 4.96
C SER A 227 -2.36 16.26 4.48
N PRO A 228 -3.62 16.18 4.97
CA PRO A 228 -4.65 17.17 4.67
C PRO A 228 -4.26 18.61 5.00
N GLU A 229 -3.41 18.83 6.01
CA GLU A 229 -2.92 20.17 6.36
C GLU A 229 -2.08 20.83 5.27
N PHE A 230 -1.50 20.07 4.35
CA PHE A 230 -0.76 20.61 3.20
C PHE A 230 -1.60 20.85 1.96
N ALA A 231 -2.85 20.37 1.96
CA ALA A 231 -3.69 20.43 0.76
C ALA A 231 -3.90 21.87 0.28
N ALA A 232 -4.16 22.79 1.22
CA ALA A 232 -4.35 24.20 0.94
C ALA A 232 -3.06 24.87 0.40
N ASP A 233 -1.91 24.59 1.02
CA ASP A 233 -0.63 25.17 0.61
C ASP A 233 -0.22 24.67 -0.78
N ILE A 234 -0.32 23.36 -1.03
CA ILE A 234 -0.01 22.76 -2.33
C ILE A 234 -0.95 23.29 -3.42
N LEU A 235 -2.24 23.45 -3.12
CA LEU A 235 -3.19 24.03 -4.06
C LEU A 235 -2.84 25.48 -4.37
N THR A 236 -2.43 26.27 -3.36
CA THR A 236 -1.97 27.64 -3.55
C THR A 236 -0.74 27.71 -4.46
N LEU A 237 0.26 26.83 -4.23
CA LEU A 237 1.45 26.75 -5.08
C LEU A 237 1.12 26.37 -6.54
N ILE A 238 0.09 25.55 -6.76
CA ILE A 238 -0.41 25.21 -8.10
C ILE A 238 -1.13 26.39 -8.77
N GLU A 239 -1.80 27.25 -8.01
CA GLU A 239 -2.51 28.42 -8.52
C GLU A 239 -1.60 29.62 -8.80
N GLU A 240 -0.42 29.64 -8.19
CA GLU A 240 0.59 30.70 -8.38
C GLU A 240 1.45 30.55 -9.64
N VAL A 241 1.38 29.40 -10.33
CA VAL A 241 2.13 29.12 -11.57
C VAL A 241 1.31 29.30 -12.84
#